data_AF-K2SEA2-F1
#
_entry.id   AF-K2SEA2-F1
#
_cell.length_a   1.000
_cell.length_b   1.000
_cell.length_c   1.000
_cell.angle_alpha   90.00
_cell.angle_beta   90.00
_cell.angle_gamma   90.00
#
_symmetry.space_group_name_H-M   'P 1'
#
loop_
_entity.id
_entity.type
_entity.pdbx_description
1 polymer ?
#
loop_
_entity_poly.entity_id
_entity_poly.type
_entity_poly.pdbx_seq_one_letter_code
_entity_poly.pdbx_strand_id
1 'polypeptide(L)'
;MIALVACGHTVGGVHSVDFPEITGGEKDVLDVPQFDSSGTIFDTAVVDEYLDSNGANPLVFGANDTTNSDKRVFSADGNSTMAKLKDPATFKATCAALFERMINTVPSSVTLSEPIELADIKPYIDKLELTPNASALAFEGRIRLRTSPVTGRDAEGTSIALNVTDRAGGRKLVPAPRAVLRGGTSYGFFDEQFSWFEFATQLDVAAGIQAFDIQLTTEATGHVETFDNAGTGGYPSLDDLLYLQSQSCMDTTATEGNITVTVAAAVREDAAKAGAAPVVRMAHKVQQMGVMLPKLVVEAVPMERSNVSQGGYVLYEVDIPIDAAGWSTKFDVVLTAGGDEIVSGLHGTSDLTTCSGN
;
A
#
# COMPACT_ATOMS: atom_id res chain seq x y z
N MET A 1 -29.82 -19.23 -7.19
CA MET A 1 -30.43 -17.89 -7.04
C MET A 1 -31.05 -17.74 -5.66
N ILE A 2 -32.06 -18.54 -5.28
CA ILE A 2 -32.74 -18.46 -3.97
C ILE A 2 -31.77 -18.34 -2.80
N ALA A 3 -30.92 -19.36 -2.62
CA ALA A 3 -29.94 -19.37 -1.55
C ALA A 3 -28.96 -18.19 -1.62
N LEU A 4 -28.58 -17.74 -2.81
CA LEU A 4 -27.65 -16.62 -2.94
C LEU A 4 -28.29 -15.30 -2.47
N VAL A 5 -29.55 -15.07 -2.83
CA VAL A 5 -30.29 -13.88 -2.37
C VAL A 5 -30.51 -13.94 -0.86
N ALA A 6 -30.91 -15.09 -0.31
CA ALA A 6 -31.06 -15.26 1.13
C ALA A 6 -29.72 -15.05 1.89
N CYS A 7 -28.62 -15.58 1.37
CA CYS A 7 -27.28 -15.38 1.93
C CYS A 7 -26.82 -13.92 1.89
N GLY A 8 -27.18 -13.17 0.84
CA GLY A 8 -26.84 -11.74 0.73
C GLY A 8 -27.72 -10.88 1.63
N HIS A 9 -29.02 -11.14 1.63
CA HIS A 9 -30.03 -10.34 2.33
C HIS A 9 -30.28 -10.80 3.78
N THR A 10 -29.38 -11.56 4.39
CA THR A 10 -29.33 -11.67 5.86
C THR A 10 -28.58 -10.48 6.50
N VAL A 11 -27.91 -9.65 5.70
CA VAL A 11 -27.23 -8.44 6.17
C VAL A 11 -27.64 -7.24 5.32
N GLY A 12 -27.83 -6.10 5.98
CA GLY A 12 -28.11 -4.82 5.35
C GLY A 12 -29.59 -4.54 5.12
N GLY A 13 -29.85 -3.57 4.24
CA GLY A 13 -31.19 -3.08 3.95
C GLY A 13 -31.22 -2.19 2.73
N VAL A 14 -32.36 -1.52 2.55
CA VAL A 14 -32.63 -0.63 1.40
C VAL A 14 -32.68 0.82 1.88
N HIS A 15 -31.91 1.71 1.26
CA HIS A 15 -31.94 3.14 1.57
C HIS A 15 -33.21 3.81 1.02
N SER A 16 -34.02 4.45 1.88
CA SER A 16 -35.28 5.09 1.45
C SER A 16 -35.08 6.33 0.58
N VAL A 17 -33.93 7.02 0.71
CA VAL A 17 -33.60 8.18 -0.13
C VAL A 17 -33.53 7.83 -1.62
N ASP A 18 -33.05 6.62 -1.93
CA ASP A 18 -32.87 6.12 -3.30
C ASP A 18 -34.06 5.27 -3.76
N PHE A 19 -34.71 4.53 -2.85
CA PHE A 19 -35.76 3.57 -3.17
C PHE A 19 -37.01 3.72 -2.28
N PRO A 20 -37.65 4.90 -2.24
CA PRO A 20 -38.81 5.16 -1.39
C PRO A 20 -40.00 4.27 -1.74
N GLU A 21 -40.13 3.82 -2.99
CA GLU A 21 -41.21 2.93 -3.42
C GLU A 21 -41.06 1.50 -2.87
N ILE A 22 -39.84 1.11 -2.46
CA ILE A 22 -39.54 -0.18 -1.84
C ILE A 22 -39.73 -0.09 -0.32
N THR A 23 -39.22 0.99 0.30
CA THR A 23 -39.26 1.16 1.74
C THR A 23 -40.63 1.62 2.26
N GLY A 24 -41.42 2.30 1.41
CA GLY A 24 -42.74 2.84 1.77
C GLY A 24 -42.69 4.00 2.77
N GLY A 25 -41.49 4.49 3.12
CA GLY A 25 -41.24 5.56 4.08
C GLY A 25 -40.95 6.91 3.42
N GLU A 26 -40.78 7.95 4.25
CA GLU A 26 -40.27 9.24 3.79
C GLU A 26 -38.80 9.11 3.38
N LYS A 27 -38.37 9.91 2.39
CA LYS A 27 -36.98 9.93 1.93
C LYS A 27 -36.09 10.50 3.04
N ASP A 28 -35.32 9.64 3.69
CA ASP A 28 -34.36 10.01 4.72
C ASP A 28 -33.06 9.19 4.54
N VAL A 29 -31.91 9.84 4.74
CA VAL A 29 -30.61 9.18 4.69
C VAL A 29 -30.43 8.17 5.83
N LEU A 30 -31.16 8.35 6.94
CA LEU A 30 -31.12 7.48 8.11
C LEU A 30 -32.15 6.34 8.07
N ASP A 31 -33.14 6.41 7.17
CA ASP A 31 -34.17 5.38 7.06
C ASP A 31 -33.70 4.27 6.10
N VAL A 32 -33.26 3.16 6.70
CA VAL A 32 -32.77 1.97 5.99
C VAL A 32 -33.51 0.74 6.53
N PRO A 33 -34.70 0.42 6.01
CA PRO A 33 -35.38 -0.83 6.36
C PRO A 33 -34.51 -2.03 6.04
N GLN A 34 -34.30 -2.87 7.05
CA GLN A 34 -33.40 -4.02 6.99
C GLN A 34 -34.07 -5.20 6.30
N PHE A 35 -33.25 -6.11 5.75
CA PHE A 35 -33.75 -7.31 5.10
C PHE A 35 -34.22 -8.41 6.08
N ASP A 36 -33.90 -8.28 7.36
CA ASP A 36 -34.44 -9.07 8.47
C ASP A 36 -34.30 -8.28 9.79
N SER A 37 -34.72 -8.86 10.91
CA SER A 37 -34.62 -8.21 12.24
C SER A 37 -33.21 -8.13 12.79
N SER A 38 -32.24 -8.82 12.18
CA SER A 38 -30.85 -8.93 12.63
C SER A 38 -29.85 -8.42 11.60
N GLY A 39 -30.22 -7.42 10.77
CA GLY A 39 -29.48 -6.98 9.58
C GLY A 39 -28.00 -6.55 9.71
N THR A 40 -27.36 -6.70 10.86
CA THR A 40 -25.89 -6.60 11.03
C THR A 40 -25.22 -7.92 11.45
N ILE A 41 -25.99 -9.00 11.54
CA ILE A 41 -25.58 -10.33 11.99
C ILE A 41 -25.83 -11.30 10.84
N PHE A 42 -24.84 -12.14 10.55
CA PHE A 42 -24.98 -13.17 9.52
C PHE A 42 -25.61 -14.45 10.13
N ASP A 43 -26.93 -14.59 10.00
CA ASP A 43 -27.70 -15.69 10.62
C ASP A 43 -28.87 -16.15 9.72
N THR A 44 -29.86 -16.86 10.28
CA THR A 44 -31.00 -17.41 9.52
C THR A 44 -32.26 -16.55 9.60
N ALA A 45 -32.22 -15.35 10.20
CA ALA A 45 -33.41 -14.55 10.46
C ALA A 45 -34.22 -14.26 9.18
N VAL A 46 -33.57 -13.87 8.08
CA VAL A 46 -34.22 -13.69 6.77
C VAL A 46 -35.00 -14.93 6.28
N VAL A 47 -34.54 -16.14 6.65
CA VAL A 47 -35.19 -17.40 6.28
C VAL A 47 -36.36 -17.70 7.21
N ASP A 48 -36.14 -17.58 8.52
CA ASP A 48 -37.14 -17.86 9.55
C ASP A 48 -38.34 -16.91 9.41
N GLU A 49 -38.08 -15.61 9.28
CA GLU A 49 -39.08 -14.57 9.10
C GLU A 49 -39.90 -14.76 7.81
N TYR A 50 -39.23 -15.14 6.72
CA TYR A 50 -39.90 -15.45 5.45
C TYR A 50 -40.86 -16.64 5.59
N LEU A 51 -40.41 -17.75 6.17
CA LEU A 51 -41.21 -18.97 6.32
C LEU A 51 -42.36 -18.78 7.31
N ASP A 52 -42.16 -17.99 8.35
CA ASP A 52 -43.18 -17.66 9.35
C ASP A 52 -44.13 -16.55 8.88
N SER A 53 -43.89 -15.98 7.68
CA SER A 53 -44.66 -14.89 7.10
C SER A 53 -44.75 -13.65 8.00
N ASN A 54 -43.70 -13.39 8.77
CA ASN A 54 -43.61 -12.30 9.73
C ASN A 54 -42.17 -11.81 9.81
N GLY A 55 -41.87 -10.68 9.16
CA GLY A 55 -40.50 -10.17 9.08
C GLY A 55 -40.39 -8.72 8.67
N ALA A 56 -39.15 -8.24 8.67
CA ALA A 56 -38.81 -6.85 8.36
C ALA A 56 -38.53 -6.61 6.87
N ASN A 57 -38.25 -7.67 6.10
CA ASN A 57 -37.75 -7.55 4.72
C ASN A 57 -38.70 -6.73 3.82
N PRO A 58 -38.33 -5.51 3.36
CA PRO A 58 -39.18 -4.68 2.51
C PRO A 58 -39.40 -5.29 1.12
N LEU A 59 -38.53 -6.21 0.68
CA LEU A 59 -38.66 -6.95 -0.58
C LEU A 59 -39.50 -8.22 -0.45
N VAL A 60 -39.98 -8.55 0.76
CA VAL A 60 -40.94 -9.63 1.00
C VAL A 60 -42.29 -9.08 1.43
N PHE A 61 -42.27 -8.19 2.42
CA PHE A 61 -43.46 -7.71 3.13
C PHE A 61 -43.84 -6.28 2.76
N GLY A 62 -43.19 -5.70 1.74
CA GLY A 62 -43.50 -4.36 1.24
C GLY A 62 -44.95 -4.25 0.76
N ALA A 63 -45.53 -3.05 0.90
CA ALA A 63 -46.92 -2.78 0.52
C ALA A 63 -47.19 -2.93 -0.99
N ASN A 64 -46.15 -2.77 -1.81
CA ASN A 64 -46.23 -2.92 -3.25
C ASN A 64 -45.72 -4.30 -3.70
N ASP A 65 -46.62 -5.22 -4.01
CA ASP A 65 -46.25 -6.58 -4.44
C ASP A 65 -45.38 -6.62 -5.71
N THR A 66 -45.40 -5.58 -6.54
CA THR A 66 -44.53 -5.52 -7.74
C THR A 66 -43.06 -5.35 -7.37
N THR A 67 -42.75 -4.71 -6.24
CA THR A 67 -41.38 -4.50 -5.75
C THR A 67 -40.90 -5.63 -4.84
N ASN A 68 -41.77 -6.57 -4.44
CA ASN A 68 -41.43 -7.69 -3.58
C ASN A 68 -40.61 -8.79 -4.32
N SER A 69 -39.36 -8.48 -4.67
CA SER A 69 -38.48 -9.39 -5.41
C SER A 69 -38.12 -10.64 -4.61
N ASP A 70 -37.81 -10.48 -3.34
CA ASP A 70 -37.40 -11.58 -2.46
C ASP A 70 -38.54 -12.55 -2.26
N LYS A 71 -39.77 -12.07 -2.09
CA LYS A 71 -40.98 -12.91 -2.05
C LYS A 71 -41.08 -13.84 -3.26
N ARG A 72 -40.80 -13.31 -4.47
CA ARG A 72 -40.83 -14.09 -5.72
C ARG A 72 -39.67 -15.05 -5.84
N VAL A 73 -38.47 -14.63 -5.47
CA VAL A 73 -37.27 -15.47 -5.53
C VAL A 73 -37.37 -16.61 -4.52
N PHE A 74 -37.70 -16.31 -3.26
CA PHE A 74 -37.79 -17.29 -2.18
C PHE A 74 -38.86 -18.37 -2.43
N SER A 75 -39.95 -18.00 -3.11
CA SER A 75 -41.03 -18.94 -3.48
C SER A 75 -40.82 -19.69 -4.79
N ALA A 76 -39.75 -19.39 -5.54
CA ALA A 76 -39.58 -19.88 -6.92
C ALA A 76 -39.48 -21.41 -7.03
N ASP A 77 -39.11 -22.12 -5.97
CA ASP A 77 -39.04 -23.58 -5.92
C ASP A 77 -40.06 -24.21 -4.95
N GLY A 78 -41.14 -23.49 -4.64
CA GLY A 78 -42.12 -23.93 -3.65
C GLY A 78 -41.55 -23.97 -2.23
N ASN A 79 -40.66 -23.03 -1.89
CA ASN A 79 -39.99 -22.88 -0.60
C ASN A 79 -39.05 -24.04 -0.23
N SER A 80 -38.71 -24.94 -1.15
CA SER A 80 -37.86 -26.10 -0.86
C SER A 80 -36.47 -25.69 -0.41
N THR A 81 -35.88 -24.69 -1.06
CA THR A 81 -34.56 -24.16 -0.69
C THR A 81 -34.63 -23.42 0.64
N MET A 82 -35.61 -22.53 0.84
CA MET A 82 -35.77 -21.78 2.09
C MET A 82 -35.97 -22.72 3.30
N ALA A 83 -36.77 -23.78 3.14
CA ALA A 83 -36.96 -24.77 4.21
C ALA A 83 -35.66 -25.49 4.60
N LYS A 84 -34.74 -25.75 3.66
CA LYS A 84 -33.41 -26.33 3.95
C LYS A 84 -32.48 -25.35 4.63
N LEU A 85 -32.56 -24.08 4.23
CA LEU A 85 -31.75 -22.99 4.78
C LEU A 85 -32.14 -22.58 6.20
N LYS A 86 -33.25 -23.10 6.74
CA LYS A 86 -33.64 -22.91 8.13
C LYS A 86 -32.63 -23.50 9.13
N ASP A 87 -31.86 -24.52 8.73
CA ASP A 87 -30.79 -25.05 9.56
C ASP A 87 -29.54 -24.14 9.51
N PRO A 88 -29.07 -23.56 10.64
CA PRO A 88 -27.96 -22.61 10.63
C PRO A 88 -26.64 -23.15 10.08
N ALA A 89 -26.35 -24.44 10.30
CA ALA A 89 -25.14 -25.06 9.77
C ALA A 89 -25.20 -25.18 8.23
N THR A 90 -26.35 -25.62 7.72
CA THR A 90 -26.63 -25.71 6.28
C THR A 90 -26.63 -24.34 5.62
N PHE A 91 -27.22 -23.33 6.26
CA PHE A 91 -27.20 -21.94 5.79
C PHE A 91 -25.77 -21.46 5.61
N LYS A 92 -24.96 -21.50 6.68
CA LYS A 92 -23.57 -21.02 6.66
C LYS A 92 -22.72 -21.76 5.62
N ALA A 93 -22.82 -23.08 5.55
CA ALA A 93 -22.09 -23.88 4.57
C ALA A 93 -22.50 -23.55 3.12
N THR A 94 -23.80 -23.39 2.87
CA THR A 94 -24.33 -23.04 1.55
C THR A 94 -23.88 -21.64 1.14
N CYS A 95 -23.95 -20.66 2.05
CA CYS A 95 -23.53 -19.30 1.77
C CYS A 95 -22.04 -19.19 1.48
N ALA A 96 -21.19 -19.87 2.27
CA ALA A 96 -19.75 -19.90 2.03
C ALA A 96 -19.43 -20.45 0.63
N ALA A 97 -20.03 -21.59 0.25
CA ALA A 97 -19.83 -22.18 -1.07
C ALA A 97 -20.34 -21.30 -2.22
N LEU A 98 -21.44 -20.55 -2.02
CA LEU A 98 -21.98 -19.66 -3.04
C LEU A 98 -21.13 -18.39 -3.22
N PHE A 99 -20.68 -17.77 -2.12
CA PHE A 99 -19.80 -16.62 -2.19
C PHE A 99 -18.43 -16.98 -2.74
N GLU A 100 -17.88 -18.14 -2.37
CA GLU A 100 -16.66 -18.66 -2.99
C GLU A 100 -16.81 -18.79 -4.50
N ARG A 101 -17.93 -19.33 -4.99
CA ARG A 101 -18.20 -19.42 -6.43
C ARG A 101 -18.33 -18.05 -7.10
N MET A 102 -18.81 -17.03 -6.39
CA MET A 102 -18.88 -15.65 -6.90
C MET A 102 -17.51 -15.00 -6.98
N ILE A 103 -16.67 -15.21 -5.96
CA ILE A 103 -15.29 -14.72 -5.91
C ILE A 103 -14.45 -15.43 -6.99
N ASN A 104 -14.66 -16.73 -7.15
CA ASN A 104 -13.98 -17.58 -8.12
C ASN A 104 -14.64 -17.56 -9.52
N THR A 105 -15.37 -16.49 -9.88
CA THR A 105 -15.94 -16.29 -11.24
C THR A 105 -14.91 -15.88 -12.29
N VAL A 106 -13.65 -16.23 -12.05
CA VAL A 106 -12.57 -15.97 -13.00
C VAL A 106 -12.85 -16.83 -14.24
N PRO A 107 -12.85 -16.25 -15.47
CA PRO A 107 -13.11 -17.00 -16.69
C PRO A 107 -12.27 -18.28 -16.73
N SER A 108 -12.82 -19.40 -17.21
CA SER A 108 -12.12 -20.70 -17.19
C SER A 108 -10.80 -20.71 -17.97
N SER A 109 -10.55 -19.69 -18.80
CA SER A 109 -9.28 -19.46 -19.51
C SER A 109 -8.21 -18.79 -18.66
N VAL A 110 -8.53 -18.37 -17.43
CA VAL A 110 -7.61 -17.71 -16.51
C VAL A 110 -7.21 -18.70 -15.43
N THR A 111 -5.93 -19.03 -15.40
CA THR A 111 -5.32 -19.77 -14.30
C THR A 111 -4.96 -18.77 -13.21
N LEU A 112 -5.57 -18.90 -12.03
CA LEU A 112 -5.14 -18.15 -10.85
C LEU A 112 -3.74 -18.60 -10.44
N SER A 113 -2.92 -17.67 -9.97
CA SER A 113 -1.68 -18.04 -9.29
C SER A 113 -1.99 -18.67 -7.94
N GLU A 114 -0.96 -19.26 -7.33
CA GLU A 114 -1.01 -19.54 -5.89
C GLU A 114 -1.37 -18.26 -5.11
N PRO A 115 -2.01 -18.40 -3.94
CA PRO A 115 -2.24 -17.29 -3.03
C PRO A 115 -0.96 -16.48 -2.81
N ILE A 116 -1.10 -15.16 -2.78
CA ILE A 116 0.03 -14.28 -2.48
C ILE A 116 0.36 -14.45 -0.99
N GLU A 117 1.48 -15.11 -0.73
CA GLU A 117 2.02 -15.23 0.62
C GLU A 117 2.62 -13.90 1.09
N LEU A 118 2.45 -13.61 2.38
CA LEU A 118 3.04 -12.42 2.97
C LEU A 118 4.56 -12.58 3.04
N ALA A 119 5.28 -11.59 2.52
CA ALA A 119 6.72 -11.52 2.65
C ALA A 119 7.13 -11.45 4.13
N ASP A 120 7.91 -12.45 4.54
CA ASP A 120 8.41 -12.59 5.91
C ASP A 120 9.31 -11.45 6.34
N ILE A 121 10.09 -10.92 5.41
CA ILE A 121 10.97 -9.79 5.66
C ILE A 121 10.83 -8.76 4.54
N LYS A 122 10.81 -7.48 4.92
CA LYS A 122 10.75 -6.38 3.96
C LYS A 122 11.58 -5.20 4.45
N PRO A 123 12.66 -4.82 3.75
CA PRO A 123 13.39 -3.60 4.04
C PRO A 123 12.63 -2.37 3.51
N TYR A 124 12.84 -1.25 4.20
CA TYR A 124 12.43 0.10 3.82
C TYR A 124 13.65 0.98 3.98
N ILE A 125 14.17 1.49 2.86
CA ILE A 125 15.29 2.42 2.87
C ILE A 125 14.70 3.81 2.99
N ASP A 126 14.90 4.43 4.13
CA ASP A 126 14.36 5.77 4.40
C ASP A 126 15.35 6.84 3.93
N LYS A 127 16.65 6.54 3.93
CA LYS A 127 17.70 7.46 3.47
C LYS A 127 18.87 6.72 2.83
N LEU A 128 19.22 7.15 1.62
CA LEU A 128 20.50 6.87 0.97
C LEU A 128 20.94 8.16 0.25
N GLU A 129 21.67 9.01 0.95
CA GLU A 129 22.11 10.31 0.45
C GLU A 129 23.56 10.63 0.86
N LEU A 130 24.18 11.61 0.22
CA LEU A 130 25.47 12.14 0.66
C LEU A 130 25.32 12.86 1.99
N THR A 131 26.26 12.66 2.90
CA THR A 131 26.34 13.51 4.11
C THR A 131 26.60 14.98 3.71
N PRO A 132 26.25 15.98 4.54
CA PRO A 132 26.41 17.39 4.18
C PRO A 132 27.84 17.84 3.80
N ASN A 133 28.86 17.11 4.26
CA ASN A 133 30.26 17.32 3.93
C ASN A 133 30.77 16.39 2.80
N ALA A 134 29.89 15.59 2.21
CA ALA A 134 30.14 14.59 1.17
C ALA A 134 31.28 13.60 1.48
N SER A 135 31.55 13.33 2.76
CA SER A 135 32.60 12.38 3.15
C SER A 135 32.12 10.94 3.23
N ALA A 136 30.81 10.71 3.28
CA ALA A 136 30.19 9.39 3.40
C ALA A 136 28.78 9.38 2.77
N LEU A 137 28.24 8.19 2.57
CA LEU A 137 26.82 7.97 2.29
C LEU A 137 26.10 7.69 3.60
N ALA A 138 25.10 8.51 3.94
CA ALA A 138 24.17 8.22 5.02
C ALA A 138 23.21 7.13 4.54
N PHE A 139 23.23 5.97 5.20
CA PHE A 139 22.37 4.84 4.89
C PHE A 139 21.53 4.48 6.11
N GLU A 140 20.23 4.78 6.02
CA GLU A 140 19.29 4.65 7.12
C GLU A 140 17.98 4.03 6.63
N GLY A 141 17.33 3.30 7.52
CA GLY A 141 16.06 2.68 7.22
C GLY A 141 15.60 1.72 8.30
N ARG A 142 14.61 0.93 7.92
CA ARG A 142 13.98 -0.05 8.80
C ARG A 142 13.65 -1.34 8.08
N ILE A 143 13.71 -2.44 8.81
CA ILE A 143 13.40 -3.78 8.36
C ILE A 143 12.16 -4.24 9.10
N ARG A 144 11.14 -4.61 8.34
CA ARG A 144 9.93 -5.24 8.86
C ARG A 144 10.11 -6.75 8.84
N LEU A 145 10.05 -7.39 10.00
CA LEU A 145 10.03 -8.84 10.16
C LEU A 145 8.63 -9.30 10.57
N ARG A 146 8.10 -10.31 9.91
CA ARG A 146 6.85 -10.98 10.28
C ARG A 146 7.08 -11.89 11.49
N THR A 147 6.42 -11.56 12.60
CA THR A 147 6.53 -12.22 13.92
C THR A 147 5.18 -12.74 14.41
N SER A 148 4.24 -12.92 13.49
CA SER A 148 2.94 -13.55 13.74
C SER A 148 3.09 -14.93 14.40
N PRO A 149 2.16 -15.36 15.27
CA PRO A 149 2.29 -16.64 15.98
C PRO A 149 2.55 -17.86 15.08
N VAL A 150 2.01 -17.85 13.85
CA VAL A 150 2.20 -18.90 12.84
C VAL A 150 3.66 -19.07 12.39
N THR A 151 4.48 -18.01 12.47
CA THR A 151 5.90 -18.08 12.07
C THR A 151 6.77 -18.71 13.16
N GLY A 152 6.29 -18.78 14.40
CA GLY A 152 7.06 -19.27 15.54
C GLY A 152 8.26 -18.39 15.91
N ARG A 153 8.38 -17.19 15.34
CA ARG A 153 9.49 -16.26 15.61
C ARG A 153 9.23 -15.48 16.89
N ASP A 154 10.25 -15.37 17.74
CA ASP A 154 10.27 -14.48 18.89
C ASP A 154 11.07 -13.21 18.54
N ALA A 155 10.40 -12.06 18.58
CA ALA A 155 11.01 -10.78 18.28
C ALA A 155 12.11 -10.37 19.27
N GLU A 156 12.00 -10.78 20.54
CA GLU A 156 12.98 -10.43 21.58
C GLU A 156 14.24 -11.29 21.49
N GLY A 157 14.11 -12.55 21.08
CA GLY A 157 15.21 -13.48 20.84
C GLY A 157 15.79 -13.45 19.42
N THR A 158 15.53 -12.38 18.66
CA THR A 158 15.98 -12.23 17.27
C THR A 158 16.78 -10.95 17.09
N SER A 159 17.96 -11.06 16.47
CA SER A 159 18.74 -9.91 16.00
C SER A 159 18.80 -9.88 14.48
N ILE A 160 18.83 -8.66 13.93
CA ILE A 160 18.92 -8.43 12.48
C ILE A 160 20.18 -7.62 12.17
N ALA A 161 20.84 -7.95 11.06
CA ALA A 161 21.90 -7.15 10.48
C ALA A 161 21.81 -7.15 8.95
N LEU A 162 22.25 -6.07 8.31
CA LEU A 162 22.41 -5.98 6.86
C LEU A 162 23.84 -6.36 6.51
N ASN A 163 24.01 -7.30 5.59
CA ASN A 163 25.30 -7.60 4.99
C ASN A 163 25.43 -6.79 3.70
N VAL A 164 25.90 -5.55 3.82
CA VAL A 164 26.00 -4.59 2.72
C VAL A 164 27.20 -4.95 1.85
N THR A 165 26.97 -5.04 0.54
CA THR A 165 27.98 -5.30 -0.49
C THR A 165 28.26 -4.00 -1.26
N ASP A 166 29.53 -3.60 -1.29
CA ASP A 166 30.00 -2.46 -2.08
C ASP A 166 30.23 -2.84 -3.56
N ARG A 167 30.54 -1.86 -4.41
CA ARG A 167 30.72 -2.10 -5.86
C ARG A 167 31.96 -2.92 -6.21
N ALA A 168 32.92 -3.04 -5.30
CA ALA A 168 34.10 -3.89 -5.44
C ALA A 168 33.89 -5.30 -4.87
N GLY A 169 32.70 -5.60 -4.33
CA GLY A 169 32.36 -6.87 -3.69
C GLY A 169 32.80 -6.97 -2.23
N GLY A 170 33.32 -5.89 -1.64
CA GLY A 170 33.59 -5.80 -0.21
C GLY A 170 32.29 -5.84 0.59
N ARG A 171 32.34 -6.44 1.79
CA ARG A 171 31.17 -6.68 2.63
C ARG A 171 31.31 -6.03 3.99
N LYS A 172 30.25 -5.37 4.46
CA LYS A 172 30.15 -4.75 5.77
C LYS A 172 28.85 -5.17 6.45
N LEU A 173 28.97 -5.75 7.64
CA LEU A 173 27.81 -6.07 8.47
C LEU A 173 27.36 -4.80 9.22
N VAL A 174 26.09 -4.46 9.08
CA VAL A 174 25.45 -3.28 9.69
C VAL A 174 24.35 -3.78 10.62
N PRO A 175 24.53 -3.69 11.95
CA PRO A 175 23.49 -4.08 12.90
C PRO A 175 22.22 -3.22 12.74
N ALA A 176 21.06 -3.86 12.81
CA ALA A 176 19.75 -3.22 12.85
C ALA A 176 19.07 -3.58 14.18
N PRO A 177 19.28 -2.82 15.27
CA PRO A 177 18.60 -3.06 16.54
C PRO A 177 17.08 -2.96 16.40
N ARG A 178 16.37 -3.68 17.28
CA ARG A 178 14.91 -3.62 17.34
C ARG A 178 14.42 -2.21 17.70
N ALA A 179 13.41 -1.74 16.98
CA ALA A 179 12.75 -0.48 17.26
C ALA A 179 12.03 -0.56 18.62
N VAL A 180 12.12 0.50 19.42
CA VAL A 180 11.48 0.56 20.75
C VAL A 180 10.28 1.51 20.79
N LEU A 181 10.19 2.44 19.84
CA LEU A 181 9.12 3.41 19.79
C LEU A 181 7.78 2.71 19.54
N ARG A 182 6.80 2.96 20.42
CA ARG A 182 5.49 2.28 20.41
C ARG A 182 5.60 0.75 20.40
N GLY A 183 6.65 0.22 21.02
CA GLY A 183 6.93 -1.22 21.10
C GLY A 183 7.54 -1.83 19.84
N GLY A 184 7.83 -1.04 18.80
CA GLY A 184 8.45 -1.52 17.57
C GLY A 184 7.63 -2.57 16.84
N THR A 185 6.31 -2.58 17.03
CA THR A 185 5.40 -3.59 16.48
C THR A 185 4.29 -2.93 15.71
N SER A 186 3.90 -3.53 14.59
CA SER A 186 2.69 -3.17 13.84
C SER A 186 1.83 -4.41 13.60
N TYR A 187 0.54 -4.18 13.40
CA TYR A 187 -0.45 -5.25 13.21
C TYR A 187 -1.08 -5.14 11.82
N GLY A 188 -1.31 -6.28 11.19
CA GLY A 188 -2.01 -6.41 9.91
C GLY A 188 -3.37 -7.08 10.07
N PHE A 189 -4.01 -7.36 8.93
CA PHE A 189 -5.19 -8.23 8.90
C PHE A 189 -4.84 -9.65 9.35
N PHE A 190 -5.85 -10.43 9.76
CA PHE A 190 -5.69 -11.85 10.10
C PHE A 190 -4.68 -12.13 11.24
N ASP A 191 -4.67 -11.27 12.27
CA ASP A 191 -3.78 -11.38 13.43
C ASP A 191 -2.27 -11.36 13.08
N GLU A 192 -1.93 -10.81 11.92
CA GLU A 192 -0.54 -10.65 11.50
C GLU A 192 0.17 -9.62 12.39
N GLN A 193 1.36 -9.99 12.86
CA GLN A 193 2.22 -9.15 13.69
C GLN A 193 3.55 -8.97 12.98
N PHE A 194 4.08 -7.75 13.06
CA PHE A 194 5.37 -7.41 12.50
C PHE A 194 6.19 -6.66 13.53
N SER A 195 7.45 -7.06 13.66
CA SER A 195 8.45 -6.35 14.46
C SER A 195 9.38 -5.56 13.55
N TRP A 196 9.75 -4.37 13.99
CA TRP A 196 10.56 -3.43 13.25
C TRP A 196 11.96 -3.36 13.83
N PHE A 197 12.95 -3.30 12.95
CA PHE A 197 14.36 -3.17 13.27
C PHE A 197 14.91 -1.98 12.49
N GLU A 198 15.66 -1.11 13.12
CA GLU A 198 16.10 0.16 12.53
C GLU A 198 17.61 0.17 12.42
N PHE A 199 18.13 0.72 11.33
CA PHE A 199 19.56 0.91 11.14
C PHE A 199 19.85 2.33 10.70
N ALA A 200 20.99 2.85 11.15
CA ALA A 200 21.56 4.10 10.67
C ALA A 200 23.07 3.94 10.67
N THR A 201 23.69 4.05 9.50
CA THR A 201 25.13 3.91 9.34
C THR A 201 25.67 4.85 8.28
N GLN A 202 26.98 5.00 8.27
CA GLN A 202 27.70 5.69 7.21
C GLN A 202 28.50 4.66 6.40
N LEU A 203 28.36 4.72 5.08
CA LEU A 203 29.10 3.92 4.12
C LEU A 203 30.19 4.77 3.46
N ASP A 204 31.26 4.11 3.04
CA ASP A 204 32.33 4.76 2.30
C ASP A 204 31.80 5.19 0.92
N VAL A 205 31.85 6.50 0.66
CA VAL A 205 31.33 7.10 -0.56
C VAL A 205 32.09 6.64 -1.82
N ALA A 206 33.38 6.36 -1.71
CA ALA A 206 34.21 5.90 -2.82
C ALA A 206 33.95 4.43 -3.13
N ALA A 207 33.77 3.59 -2.10
CA ALA A 207 33.40 2.18 -2.26
C ALA A 207 31.99 2.03 -2.86
N GLY A 208 31.06 2.91 -2.45
CA GLY A 208 29.68 2.89 -2.89
C GLY A 208 28.89 1.72 -2.28
N ILE A 209 27.66 1.52 -2.79
CA ILE A 209 26.80 0.40 -2.43
C ILE A 209 26.24 -0.23 -3.70
N GLN A 210 26.15 -1.57 -3.72
CA GLN A 210 25.58 -2.33 -4.83
C GLN A 210 24.31 -3.09 -4.40
N ALA A 211 24.37 -3.75 -3.24
CA ALA A 211 23.28 -4.55 -2.73
C ALA A 211 23.46 -4.80 -1.22
N PHE A 212 22.45 -5.37 -0.59
CA PHE A 212 22.59 -5.93 0.75
C PHE A 212 21.75 -7.19 0.90
N ASP A 213 22.18 -8.11 1.76
CA ASP A 213 21.34 -9.19 2.28
C ASP A 213 20.92 -8.85 3.70
N ILE A 214 19.84 -9.49 4.17
CA ILE A 214 19.43 -9.37 5.57
C ILE A 214 19.73 -10.67 6.29
N GLN A 215 20.51 -10.59 7.36
CA GLN A 215 20.81 -11.70 8.25
C GLN A 215 19.92 -11.62 9.48
N LEU A 216 19.10 -12.66 9.68
CA LEU A 216 18.31 -12.87 10.86
C LEU A 216 19.02 -13.91 11.72
N THR A 217 19.35 -13.56 12.96
CA THR A 217 19.97 -14.47 13.91
C THR A 217 19.00 -14.80 15.03
N THR A 218 18.68 -16.07 15.20
CA THR A 218 17.96 -16.57 16.38
C THR A 218 18.94 -16.71 17.53
N GLU A 219 18.86 -15.85 18.54
CA GLU A 219 19.87 -15.73 19.59
C GLU A 219 20.01 -16.99 20.45
N ALA A 220 18.89 -17.67 20.72
CA ALA A 220 18.87 -18.88 21.54
C ALA A 220 19.66 -20.05 20.92
N THR A 221 19.72 -20.12 19.59
CA THR A 221 20.37 -21.23 18.85
C THR A 221 21.63 -20.80 18.11
N GLY A 222 21.83 -19.50 17.90
CA GLY A 222 22.86 -18.95 17.03
C GLY A 222 22.62 -19.24 15.54
N HIS A 223 21.43 -19.72 15.16
CA HIS A 223 21.10 -19.98 13.76
C HIS A 223 20.95 -18.67 13.00
N VAL A 224 21.61 -18.58 11.83
CA VAL A 224 21.55 -17.42 10.93
C VAL A 224 20.80 -17.81 9.66
N GLU A 225 19.68 -17.15 9.43
CA GLU A 225 18.92 -17.19 8.18
C GLU A 225 19.29 -15.96 7.35
N THR A 226 19.54 -16.14 6.06
CA THR A 226 19.86 -15.05 5.13
C THR A 226 18.71 -14.83 4.17
N PHE A 227 18.24 -13.60 4.08
CA PHE A 227 17.24 -13.16 3.13
C PHE A 227 17.91 -12.33 2.03
N ASP A 228 17.87 -12.86 0.81
CA ASP A 228 18.55 -12.36 -0.38
C ASP A 228 17.54 -11.91 -1.46
N ASN A 229 16.40 -11.37 -1.00
CA ASN A 229 15.29 -10.97 -1.86
C ASN A 229 14.78 -12.13 -2.74
N ALA A 230 14.37 -13.23 -2.08
CA ALA A 230 13.78 -14.41 -2.71
C ALA A 230 14.67 -15.08 -3.78
N GLY A 231 15.97 -15.26 -3.49
CA GLY A 231 16.90 -15.94 -4.38
C GLY A 231 17.42 -15.09 -5.53
N THR A 232 17.19 -13.77 -5.52
CA THR A 232 17.69 -12.86 -6.56
C THR A 232 19.15 -12.45 -6.35
N GLY A 233 19.77 -12.88 -5.23
CA GLY A 233 21.16 -12.58 -4.90
C GLY A 233 21.34 -11.28 -4.11
N GLY A 234 20.29 -10.81 -3.45
CA GLY A 234 20.30 -9.65 -2.55
C GLY A 234 19.31 -8.55 -2.94
N TYR A 235 19.11 -7.60 -2.04
CA TYR A 235 18.34 -6.39 -2.29
C TYR A 235 19.21 -5.39 -3.05
N PRO A 236 18.90 -5.06 -4.32
CA PRO A 236 19.70 -4.10 -5.09
C PRO A 236 19.62 -2.71 -4.45
N SER A 237 20.75 -2.01 -4.40
CA SER A 237 20.88 -0.64 -3.95
C SER A 237 21.77 0.10 -4.93
N LEU A 238 21.15 0.86 -5.82
CA LEU A 238 21.85 1.53 -6.92
C LEU A 238 22.29 2.92 -6.44
N ASP A 239 23.59 3.10 -6.26
CA ASP A 239 24.18 4.37 -5.84
C ASP A 239 24.56 5.30 -7.00
N ASP A 240 24.25 4.94 -8.25
CA ASP A 240 24.50 5.81 -9.40
C ASP A 240 23.65 7.10 -9.35
N LEU A 241 22.50 7.05 -8.69
CA LEU A 241 21.57 8.16 -8.46
C LEU A 241 21.18 8.21 -6.98
N LEU A 242 21.40 9.36 -6.35
CA LEU A 242 20.96 9.63 -4.97
C LEU A 242 19.95 10.78 -4.99
N TYR A 243 18.77 10.57 -4.41
CA TYR A 243 17.85 11.65 -4.10
C TYR A 243 18.31 12.34 -2.81
N LEU A 244 18.54 13.65 -2.87
CA LEU A 244 19.03 14.44 -1.75
C LEU A 244 17.85 15.09 -1.05
N GLN A 245 17.14 14.33 -0.23
CA GLN A 245 15.99 14.84 0.52
C GLN A 245 16.38 16.03 1.41
N SER A 246 17.58 15.97 2.02
CA SER A 246 18.08 17.05 2.88
C SER A 246 18.34 18.39 2.15
N GLN A 247 18.47 18.36 0.83
CA GLN A 247 18.67 19.54 -0.03
C GLN A 247 17.44 19.85 -0.89
N SER A 248 16.40 19.03 -0.83
CA SER A 248 15.14 19.25 -1.52
C SER A 248 14.15 19.94 -0.59
N CYS A 249 13.36 20.85 -1.11
CA CYS A 249 12.44 21.66 -0.31
C CYS A 249 11.22 22.12 -1.10
N MET A 250 10.24 22.65 -0.38
CA MET A 250 9.05 23.25 -0.96
C MET A 250 8.88 24.68 -0.44
N ASP A 251 8.83 25.65 -1.34
CA ASP A 251 8.46 27.03 -1.01
C ASP A 251 6.94 27.15 -1.07
N THR A 252 6.30 27.28 0.09
CA THR A 252 4.84 27.36 0.22
C THR A 252 4.28 28.74 -0.13
N THR A 253 5.12 29.68 -0.54
CA THR A 253 4.71 31.00 -1.02
C THR A 253 4.07 30.88 -2.39
N ALA A 254 2.73 30.95 -2.44
CA ALA A 254 2.01 30.85 -3.70
C ALA A 254 2.21 32.09 -4.57
N THR A 255 2.78 31.91 -5.76
CA THR A 255 2.92 32.94 -6.80
C THR A 255 2.08 32.52 -8.01
N GLU A 256 1.12 33.35 -8.42
CA GLU A 256 0.17 33.04 -9.51
C GLU A 256 -0.59 31.71 -9.32
N GLY A 257 -0.82 31.29 -8.07
CA GLY A 257 -1.53 30.06 -7.73
C GLY A 257 -0.65 28.81 -7.65
N ASN A 258 0.65 28.93 -7.94
CA ASN A 258 1.62 27.84 -7.84
C ASN A 258 2.55 28.02 -6.65
N ILE A 259 2.99 26.91 -6.08
CA ILE A 259 4.12 26.83 -5.15
C ILE A 259 5.30 26.18 -5.87
N THR A 260 6.52 26.41 -5.39
CA THR A 260 7.72 25.85 -6.03
C THR A 260 8.25 24.68 -5.22
N VAL A 261 8.52 23.57 -5.89
CA VAL A 261 9.22 22.42 -5.33
C VAL A 261 10.62 22.36 -5.92
N THR A 262 11.64 22.47 -5.07
CA THR A 262 13.05 22.30 -5.43
C THR A 262 13.45 20.86 -5.15
N VAL A 263 13.90 20.14 -6.17
CA VAL A 263 14.37 18.76 -6.05
C VAL A 263 15.86 18.71 -6.34
N ALA A 264 16.62 18.16 -5.41
CA ALA A 264 18.06 17.96 -5.54
C ALA A 264 18.40 16.47 -5.66
N ALA A 265 19.37 16.17 -6.51
CA ALA A 265 19.89 14.83 -6.72
C ALA A 265 21.41 14.85 -6.92
N ALA A 266 22.05 13.71 -6.65
CA ALA A 266 23.47 13.50 -6.94
C ALA A 266 23.61 12.31 -7.88
N VAL A 267 24.37 12.50 -8.96
CA VAL A 267 24.69 11.43 -9.92
C VAL A 267 26.17 11.14 -9.86
N ARG A 268 26.52 9.86 -9.79
CA ARG A 268 27.92 9.44 -9.70
C ARG A 268 28.73 9.92 -10.91
N GLU A 269 29.99 10.31 -10.70
CA GLU A 269 30.78 10.98 -11.73
C GLU A 269 31.00 10.15 -12.99
N ASP A 270 31.12 8.83 -12.88
CA ASP A 270 31.26 7.90 -14.00
C ASP A 270 30.01 7.89 -14.88
N ALA A 271 28.81 7.80 -14.28
CA ALA A 271 27.54 7.90 -14.98
C ALA A 271 27.35 9.28 -15.62
N ALA A 272 27.66 10.36 -14.89
CA ALA A 272 27.57 11.72 -15.40
C ALA A 272 28.55 11.98 -16.57
N LYS A 273 29.77 11.43 -16.52
CA LYS A 273 30.76 11.52 -17.63
C LYS A 273 30.32 10.74 -18.86
N ALA A 274 29.54 9.68 -18.69
CA ALA A 274 28.91 8.93 -19.78
C ALA A 274 27.71 9.66 -20.41
N GLY A 275 27.33 10.84 -19.88
CA GLY A 275 26.24 11.67 -20.39
C GLY A 275 24.89 11.41 -19.74
N ALA A 276 24.83 10.62 -18.67
CA ALA A 276 23.59 10.42 -17.91
C ALA A 276 23.24 11.68 -17.12
N ALA A 277 21.99 12.12 -17.22
CA ALA A 277 21.44 13.25 -16.49
C ALA A 277 20.08 12.86 -15.90
N PRO A 278 19.78 13.27 -14.65
CA PRO A 278 18.54 12.89 -14.01
C PRO A 278 17.37 13.76 -14.47
N VAL A 279 16.17 13.19 -14.38
CA VAL A 279 14.88 13.80 -14.71
C VAL A 279 13.94 13.56 -13.54
N VAL A 280 13.18 14.59 -13.15
CA VAL A 280 12.10 14.44 -12.17
C VAL A 280 10.80 14.14 -12.91
N ARG A 281 10.15 13.02 -12.59
CA ARG A 281 8.78 12.70 -13.03
C ARG A 281 7.80 13.15 -11.95
N MET A 282 7.29 14.37 -12.05
CA MET A 282 6.36 14.96 -11.10
C MET A 282 4.91 14.64 -11.49
N ALA A 283 4.12 14.11 -10.57
CA ALA A 283 2.68 13.95 -10.79
C ALA A 283 1.95 15.24 -10.38
N HIS A 284 1.27 15.91 -11.30
CA HIS A 284 0.44 17.08 -11.03
C HIS A 284 -1.01 16.66 -10.80
N LYS A 285 -1.60 17.16 -9.71
CA LYS A 285 -3.03 16.99 -9.42
C LYS A 285 -3.82 18.15 -10.02
N VAL A 286 -4.43 17.91 -11.18
CA VAL A 286 -5.19 18.91 -11.92
C VAL A 286 -6.68 18.74 -11.62
N GLN A 287 -7.29 19.74 -10.98
CA GLN A 287 -8.73 19.71 -10.67
C GLN A 287 -9.57 19.77 -11.95
N GLN A 288 -10.69 19.04 -11.98
CA GLN A 288 -11.59 18.97 -13.12
C GLN A 288 -13.00 19.43 -12.73
N MET A 289 -13.59 20.34 -13.51
CA MET A 289 -14.94 20.81 -13.23
C MET A 289 -15.95 19.66 -13.25
N GLY A 290 -16.73 19.52 -12.17
CA GLY A 290 -17.76 18.50 -12.02
C GLY A 290 -17.26 17.10 -11.63
N VAL A 291 -15.96 16.93 -11.34
CA VAL A 291 -15.38 15.65 -10.89
C VAL A 291 -14.77 15.83 -9.51
N MET A 292 -15.10 14.94 -8.56
CA MET A 292 -14.56 15.02 -7.19
C MET A 292 -13.08 14.64 -7.11
N LEU A 293 -12.58 13.80 -8.02
CA LEU A 293 -11.18 13.36 -8.05
C LEU A 293 -10.39 14.19 -9.07
N PRO A 294 -9.17 14.65 -8.73
CA PRO A 294 -8.31 15.34 -9.68
C PRO A 294 -7.75 14.35 -10.71
N LYS A 295 -7.46 14.87 -11.91
CA LYS A 295 -6.67 14.16 -12.91
C LYS A 295 -5.20 14.20 -12.51
N LEU A 296 -4.51 13.07 -12.62
CA LEU A 296 -3.05 13.01 -12.49
C LEU A 296 -2.40 13.20 -13.86
N VAL A 297 -1.50 14.18 -13.96
CA VAL A 297 -0.70 14.44 -15.16
C VAL A 297 0.76 14.34 -14.77
N VAL A 298 1.51 13.41 -15.35
CA VAL A 298 2.94 13.25 -15.06
C VAL A 298 3.74 14.13 -16.02
N GLU A 299 4.52 15.04 -15.48
CA GLU A 299 5.49 15.88 -16.19
C GLU A 299 6.90 15.36 -15.94
N ALA A 300 7.71 15.26 -16.99
CA ALA A 300 9.11 14.90 -16.90
C ALA A 300 9.96 16.17 -17.06
N VAL A 301 10.57 16.63 -15.97
CA VAL A 301 11.35 17.87 -15.91
C VAL A 301 12.84 17.52 -15.82
N PRO A 302 13.67 17.84 -16.83
CA PRO A 302 15.11 17.62 -16.76
C PRO A 302 15.74 18.43 -15.64
N MET A 303 16.71 17.84 -14.93
CA MET A 303 17.43 18.56 -13.88
C MET A 303 18.62 19.32 -14.44
N GLU A 304 18.91 20.48 -13.85
CA GLU A 304 20.06 21.30 -14.21
C GLU A 304 21.31 20.80 -13.49
N ARG A 305 22.40 20.65 -14.25
CA ARG A 305 23.69 20.21 -13.73
C ARG A 305 24.38 21.34 -12.96
N SER A 306 24.77 21.08 -11.72
CA SER A 306 25.62 21.99 -10.95
C SER A 306 27.09 21.90 -11.37
N ASN A 307 27.84 22.98 -11.18
CA ASN A 307 29.30 23.01 -11.30
C ASN A 307 30.01 22.40 -10.08
N VAL A 308 29.25 21.96 -9.08
CA VAL A 308 29.75 21.37 -7.84
C VAL A 308 29.82 19.85 -7.99
N SER A 309 31.04 19.30 -7.83
CA SER A 309 31.26 17.87 -7.60
C SER A 309 31.79 17.67 -6.18
N GLN A 310 31.20 16.71 -5.45
CA GLN A 310 31.62 16.36 -4.09
C GLN A 310 31.46 14.85 -3.87
N GLY A 311 32.40 14.24 -3.16
CA GLY A 311 32.33 12.81 -2.83
C GLY A 311 32.34 11.86 -4.05
N GLY A 312 32.73 12.30 -5.24
CA GLY A 312 32.63 11.51 -6.47
C GLY A 312 31.27 11.56 -7.16
N TYR A 313 30.43 12.55 -6.80
CA TYR A 313 29.13 12.80 -7.39
C TYR A 313 29.01 14.23 -7.92
N VAL A 314 28.26 14.38 -9.01
CA VAL A 314 27.84 15.66 -9.58
C VAL A 314 26.43 15.97 -9.09
N LEU A 315 26.23 17.19 -8.56
CA LEU A 315 24.92 17.62 -8.08
C LEU A 315 24.04 18.12 -9.22
N TYR A 316 22.74 17.90 -9.09
CA TYR A 316 21.70 18.35 -9.99
C TYR A 316 20.54 18.93 -9.18
N GLU A 317 19.89 19.96 -9.71
CA GLU A 317 18.76 20.63 -9.08
C GLU A 317 17.71 21.02 -10.12
N VAL A 318 16.45 21.09 -9.71
CA VAL A 318 15.37 21.64 -10.53
C VAL A 318 14.30 22.27 -9.65
N ASP A 319 13.77 23.41 -10.10
CA ASP A 319 12.58 24.04 -9.55
C ASP A 319 11.37 23.71 -10.40
N ILE A 320 10.34 23.14 -9.77
CA ILE A 320 9.11 22.69 -10.44
C ILE A 320 7.92 23.43 -9.82
N PRO A 321 7.20 24.25 -10.59
CA PRO A 321 5.97 24.86 -10.11
C PRO A 321 4.85 23.82 -10.06
N ILE A 322 4.14 23.75 -8.94
CA ILE A 322 2.94 22.93 -8.78
C ILE A 322 1.77 23.77 -8.27
N ASP A 323 0.56 23.42 -8.70
CA ASP A 323 -0.67 24.09 -8.25
C ASP A 323 -0.79 23.97 -6.71
N ALA A 324 -1.01 25.10 -6.04
CA ALA A 324 -1.10 25.14 -4.59
C ALA A 324 -2.24 24.27 -4.03
N ALA A 325 -3.33 24.05 -4.76
CA ALA A 325 -4.41 23.13 -4.37
C ALA A 325 -4.03 21.65 -4.59
N GLY A 326 -3.07 21.39 -5.47
CA GLY A 326 -2.50 20.07 -5.77
C GLY A 326 -1.19 19.77 -5.04
N TRP A 327 -0.79 20.61 -4.08
CA TRP A 327 0.55 20.64 -3.50
C TRP A 327 1.04 19.30 -2.95
N SER A 328 0.15 18.52 -2.32
CA SER A 328 0.48 17.19 -1.80
C SER A 328 0.40 16.17 -2.93
N THR A 329 1.55 15.81 -3.49
CA THR A 329 1.66 14.90 -4.62
C THR A 329 2.93 14.06 -4.54
N LYS A 330 3.21 13.28 -5.58
CA LYS A 330 4.33 12.35 -5.67
C LYS A 330 5.24 12.66 -6.85
N PHE A 331 6.52 12.36 -6.70
CA PHE A 331 7.49 12.43 -7.78
C PHE A 331 8.51 11.29 -7.71
N ASP A 332 9.10 11.00 -8.85
CA ASP A 332 10.25 10.10 -8.97
C ASP A 332 11.45 10.89 -9.52
N VAL A 333 12.66 10.56 -9.05
CA VAL A 333 13.91 11.00 -9.67
C VAL A 333 14.44 9.81 -10.49
N VAL A 334 14.64 10.03 -11.78
CA VAL A 334 15.00 8.99 -12.74
C VAL A 334 16.32 9.32 -13.41
N LEU A 335 17.24 8.37 -13.46
CA LEU A 335 18.47 8.44 -14.22
C LEU A 335 18.46 7.33 -15.28
N THR A 336 18.55 7.71 -16.55
CA THR A 336 18.76 6.74 -17.64
C THR A 336 20.24 6.63 -17.93
N ALA A 337 20.82 5.47 -17.69
CA ALA A 337 22.24 5.19 -17.94
C ALA A 337 22.38 3.84 -18.65
N GLY A 338 23.10 3.80 -19.78
CA GLY A 338 23.38 2.55 -20.49
C GLY A 338 22.16 1.82 -21.09
N GLY A 339 20.98 2.45 -21.11
CA GLY A 339 19.73 1.84 -21.58
C GLY A 339 18.80 1.36 -20.45
N ASP A 340 19.27 1.35 -19.20
CA ASP A 340 18.49 1.01 -18.02
C ASP A 340 18.03 2.28 -17.29
N GLU A 341 16.86 2.23 -16.64
CA GLU A 341 16.35 3.29 -15.77
C GLU A 341 16.62 2.97 -14.31
N ILE A 342 17.31 3.88 -13.63
CA ILE A 342 17.48 3.88 -12.17
C ILE A 342 16.45 4.86 -11.62
N VAL A 343 15.54 4.36 -10.78
CA VAL A 343 14.41 5.15 -10.27
C VAL A 343 14.49 5.22 -8.75
N SER A 344 14.63 6.45 -8.23
CA SER A 344 14.35 6.77 -6.84
C SER A 344 12.94 7.35 -6.77
N GLY A 345 11.95 6.52 -6.41
CA GLY A 345 10.54 6.82 -6.64
C GLY A 345 9.66 6.94 -5.40
N LEU A 346 8.43 7.39 -5.64
CA LEU A 346 7.33 7.54 -4.67
C LEU A 346 7.58 8.58 -3.57
N HIS A 347 8.46 9.55 -3.82
CA HIS A 347 8.76 10.66 -2.92
C HIS A 347 7.55 11.58 -2.79
N GLY A 348 7.18 11.96 -1.57
CA GLY A 348 6.10 12.92 -1.31
C GLY A 348 6.61 14.35 -1.24
N THR A 349 5.91 15.26 -1.91
CA THR A 349 6.11 16.70 -1.68
C THR A 349 5.75 17.10 -0.25
N SER A 350 4.88 16.33 0.42
CA SER A 350 4.57 16.47 1.85
C SER A 350 5.71 16.12 2.79
N ASP A 351 6.71 15.39 2.30
CA ASP A 351 7.86 14.93 3.08
C ASP A 351 9.05 15.90 2.96
N LEU A 352 8.88 16.96 2.17
CA LEU A 352 9.85 18.04 1.97
C LEU A 352 9.76 19.06 3.10
N THR A 353 10.91 19.60 3.48
CA THR A 353 10.99 20.75 4.38
C THR A 353 10.63 22.04 3.65
N THR A 354 10.26 23.08 4.40
CA THR A 354 10.10 24.41 3.82
C THR A 354 11.46 24.94 3.38
N CYS A 355 11.54 25.52 2.18
CA CYS A 355 12.77 26.15 1.72
C CYS A 355 13.20 27.25 2.70
N SER A 356 14.47 27.24 3.10
CA SER A 356 15.03 28.31 3.93
C SER A 356 15.22 29.52 3.03
N GLY A 357 14.50 30.61 3.30
CA GLY A 357 14.71 31.86 2.56
C GLY A 357 16.19 32.29 2.66
N ASN A 358 16.78 32.64 1.51
CA ASN A 358 18.14 33.19 1.42
C ASN A 358 18.36 34.38 2.35
#